data_AF-A0A942HUK1-F1
#
_entry.id   AF-A0A942HUK1-F1
#
_cell.length_a   1.000
_cell.length_b   1.000
_cell.length_c   1.000
_cell.angle_alpha   90.00
_cell.angle_beta   90.00
_cell.angle_gamma   90.00
#
_symmetry.space_group_name_H-M   'P 1'
#
loop_
_entity.id
_entity.type
_entity.pdbx_description
1 polymer ?
#
loop_
_entity_poly.entity_id
_entity_poly.type
_entity_poly.pdbx_seq_one_letter_code
_entity_poly.pdbx_strand_id
1 'polypeptide(L)'
;MGEDKQKTTNISLRIPEDYRKRLQLQADKKSISFNAHVLRVLEIHMMSSGFGPTSVTSTSGRLFEIRCEPYVDNVDETTWAFFVDEPKFEKERAYYTIGIGRTIMRDWQVKDKPTVSKEVGLALLNYYNRRGLEIDRLAWTQYPGPDNDGRRVLQVAEVPETLEQFLDLLMTDKWTDKYLEQSDKSQDIRRGRQESALYR
;
A
#
# COMPACT_ATOMS: atom_id res chain seq x y z
N MET A 1 -28.55 -15.90 -5.94
CA MET A 1 -28.63 -14.51 -5.44
C MET A 1 -27.40 -13.79 -5.96
N GLY A 2 -27.61 -12.72 -6.71
CA GLY A 2 -26.60 -12.14 -7.60
C GLY A 2 -25.46 -11.45 -6.86
N GLU A 3 -24.27 -11.56 -7.44
CA GLU A 3 -23.10 -10.76 -7.10
C GLU A 3 -23.46 -9.28 -7.26
N ASP A 4 -23.42 -8.51 -6.17
CA ASP A 4 -23.39 -7.05 -6.25
C ASP A 4 -22.09 -6.66 -6.96
N LYS A 5 -22.16 -6.50 -8.28
CA LYS A 5 -21.11 -5.86 -9.08
C LYS A 5 -20.86 -4.49 -8.44
N GLN A 6 -19.62 -4.25 -8.02
CA GLN A 6 -19.15 -2.91 -7.61
C GLN A 6 -19.76 -1.87 -8.56
N LYS A 7 -20.44 -0.86 -8.00
CA LYS A 7 -21.03 0.21 -8.81
C LYS A 7 -19.93 0.97 -9.53
N THR A 8 -19.62 0.55 -10.76
CA THR A 8 -18.73 1.27 -11.65
C THR A 8 -19.48 2.45 -12.23
N THR A 9 -19.08 3.67 -11.88
CA THR A 9 -19.56 4.87 -12.57
C THR A 9 -18.81 5.03 -13.87
N ASN A 10 -19.53 5.08 -14.99
CA ASN A 10 -18.92 5.34 -16.29
C ASN A 10 -18.51 6.82 -16.37
N ILE A 11 -17.22 7.07 -16.61
CA ILE A 11 -16.66 8.42 -16.79
C ILE A 11 -16.19 8.57 -18.24
N SER A 12 -16.67 9.62 -18.91
CA SER A 12 -16.24 9.96 -20.27
C SER A 12 -15.04 10.89 -20.23
N LEU A 13 -13.88 10.39 -20.66
CA LEU A 13 -12.65 11.18 -20.76
C LEU A 13 -12.48 11.74 -22.19
N ARG A 14 -12.25 13.05 -22.30
CA ARG A 14 -11.90 13.69 -23.58
C ARG A 14 -10.38 13.79 -23.69
N ILE A 15 -9.78 12.88 -24.45
CA ILE A 15 -8.33 12.80 -24.66
C ILE A 15 -8.04 13.22 -26.10
N PRO A 16 -7.06 14.12 -26.37
CA PRO A 16 -6.69 14.44 -27.74
C PRO A 16 -6.17 13.20 -28.48
N GLU A 17 -6.46 13.11 -29.78
CA GLU A 17 -6.31 11.90 -30.59
C GLU A 17 -4.87 11.34 -30.58
N ASP A 18 -3.86 12.22 -30.64
CA ASP A 18 -2.46 11.79 -30.62
C ASP A 18 -2.04 11.16 -29.29
N TYR A 19 -2.57 11.66 -28.17
CA TYR A 19 -2.32 11.05 -26.86
C TYR A 19 -3.07 9.73 -26.72
N ARG A 20 -4.30 9.64 -27.23
CA ARG A 20 -5.07 8.39 -27.25
C ARG A 20 -4.32 7.30 -28.01
N LYS A 21 -3.79 7.59 -29.20
CA LYS A 21 -2.99 6.65 -30.00
C LYS A 21 -1.75 6.17 -29.25
N ARG A 22 -1.04 7.07 -28.57
CA ARG A 22 0.14 6.70 -27.76
C ARG A 22 -0.22 5.81 -26.57
N LEU A 23 -1.30 6.15 -25.85
CA LEU A 23 -1.81 5.33 -24.74
C LEU A 23 -2.24 3.94 -25.23
N GLN A 24 -2.89 3.85 -26.39
CA GLN A 24 -3.27 2.59 -27.02
C GLN A 24 -2.03 1.75 -27.36
N LEU A 25 -1.04 2.33 -28.04
CA LEU A 25 0.22 1.64 -28.36
C LEU A 25 0.94 1.12 -27.12
N GLN A 26 0.88 1.86 -26.01
CA GLN A 26 1.46 1.42 -24.74
C GLN A 26 0.66 0.29 -24.11
N ALA A 27 -0.68 0.34 -24.16
CA ALA A 27 -1.55 -0.74 -23.67
C ALA A 27 -1.31 -2.03 -24.47
N ASP A 28 -1.23 -1.93 -25.80
CA ASP A 28 -0.99 -3.05 -26.71
C ASP A 28 0.37 -3.70 -26.44
N LYS A 29 1.44 -2.89 -26.30
CA LYS A 29 2.79 -3.37 -25.92
C LYS A 29 2.81 -4.12 -24.59
N LYS A 30 1.90 -3.79 -23.68
CA LYS A 30 1.76 -4.41 -22.36
C LYS A 30 0.72 -5.53 -22.34
N SER A 31 0.05 -5.79 -23.47
CA SER A 31 -1.03 -6.78 -23.60
C SER A 31 -2.16 -6.59 -22.56
N ILE A 32 -2.51 -5.33 -22.27
CA ILE A 32 -3.62 -4.96 -21.37
C ILE A 32 -4.68 -4.14 -22.10
N SER A 33 -5.90 -4.07 -21.56
CA SER A 33 -6.95 -3.24 -22.13
C SER A 33 -6.62 -1.75 -22.00
N PHE A 34 -7.11 -0.95 -22.95
CA PHE A 34 -6.95 0.51 -22.92
C PHE A 34 -7.44 1.12 -21.60
N ASN A 35 -8.61 0.67 -21.12
CA ASN A 35 -9.17 1.14 -19.86
C ASN A 35 -8.29 0.78 -18.66
N ALA A 36 -7.75 -0.43 -18.62
CA ALA A 36 -6.82 -0.84 -17.56
C ALA A 36 -5.54 0.02 -17.58
N HIS A 37 -5.02 0.32 -18.78
CA HIS A 37 -3.85 1.19 -18.92
C HIS A 37 -4.14 2.64 -18.51
N VAL A 38 -5.31 3.19 -18.86
CA VAL A 38 -5.72 4.54 -18.43
C VAL A 38 -5.85 4.62 -16.91
N LEU A 39 -6.51 3.63 -16.29
CA LEU A 39 -6.61 3.55 -14.83
C LEU A 39 -5.22 3.47 -14.19
N ARG A 40 -4.31 2.69 -14.79
CA ARG A 40 -2.93 2.58 -14.32
C ARG A 40 -2.16 3.90 -14.39
N VAL A 41 -2.33 4.67 -15.47
CA VAL A 41 -1.71 5.99 -15.60
C VAL A 41 -2.27 6.96 -14.55
N LEU A 42 -3.59 6.94 -14.31
CA LEU A 42 -4.23 7.74 -13.28
C LEU A 42 -3.74 7.35 -11.88
N GLU A 43 -3.65 6.06 -11.59
CA GLU A 43 -3.12 5.54 -10.33
C GLU A 43 -1.67 6.00 -10.09
N ILE A 44 -0.80 5.86 -11.09
CA ILE A 44 0.59 6.35 -11.01
C ILE A 44 0.62 7.86 -10.77
N HIS A 45 -0.21 8.61 -11.48
CA HIS A 45 -0.27 10.07 -11.30
C HIS A 45 -0.76 10.45 -9.90
N MET A 46 -1.80 9.78 -9.40
CA MET A 46 -2.32 9.99 -8.05
C MET A 46 -1.27 9.62 -7.00
N MET A 47 -0.61 8.46 -7.11
CA MET A 47 0.52 8.08 -6.24
C MET A 47 1.65 9.12 -6.27
N SER A 48 2.06 9.58 -7.46
CA SER A 48 3.10 10.62 -7.59
C SER A 48 2.69 11.99 -7.04
N SER A 49 1.38 12.21 -6.90
CA SER A 49 0.78 13.45 -6.39
C SER A 49 0.38 13.34 -4.91
N GLY A 50 0.74 12.26 -4.21
CA GLY A 50 0.41 12.06 -2.79
C GLY A 50 -0.96 11.43 -2.50
N PHE A 51 -1.54 10.78 -3.51
CA PHE A 51 -2.84 10.10 -3.46
C PHE A 51 -2.69 8.63 -3.89
N GLY A 52 -1.93 7.81 -3.16
CA GLY A 52 -1.98 6.35 -3.35
C GLY A 52 -3.39 5.77 -3.12
N PRO A 53 -3.72 4.62 -3.72
CA PRO A 53 -5.04 4.03 -3.55
C PRO A 53 -5.24 3.64 -2.08
N THR A 54 -6.22 4.27 -1.44
CA THR A 54 -6.70 3.90 -0.09
C THR A 54 -7.66 2.71 -0.15
N SER A 55 -7.72 1.99 -1.27
CA SER A 55 -8.44 0.74 -1.40
C SER A 55 -7.58 -0.29 -2.14
N VAL A 56 -7.54 -1.50 -1.61
CA VAL A 56 -6.70 -2.59 -2.10
C VAL A 56 -7.55 -3.85 -2.20
N THR A 57 -7.57 -4.49 -3.37
CA THR A 57 -8.15 -5.83 -3.51
C THR A 57 -7.06 -6.85 -3.28
N SER A 58 -7.24 -7.71 -2.28
CA SER A 58 -6.27 -8.74 -1.95
C SER A 58 -6.27 -9.89 -2.95
N THR A 59 -5.24 -10.72 -2.87
CA THR A 59 -5.13 -11.92 -3.72
C THR A 59 -6.26 -12.92 -3.52
N SER A 60 -6.86 -12.98 -2.33
CA SER A 60 -8.07 -13.77 -2.08
C SER A 60 -9.36 -13.11 -2.59
N GLY A 61 -9.27 -11.95 -3.23
CA GLY A 61 -10.41 -11.21 -3.79
C GLY A 61 -11.16 -10.37 -2.76
N ARG A 62 -10.62 -10.20 -1.54
CA ARG A 62 -11.21 -9.35 -0.51
C ARG A 62 -10.90 -7.88 -0.80
N LEU A 63 -11.89 -7.02 -0.64
CA LEU A 63 -11.68 -5.57 -0.72
C LEU A 63 -11.33 -5.03 0.66
N PHE A 64 -10.23 -4.29 0.72
CA PHE A 64 -9.83 -3.53 1.89
C PHE A 64 -9.79 -2.04 1.59
N GLU A 65 -10.08 -1.25 2.60
CA GLU A 65 -9.85 0.20 2.62
C GLU A 65 -8.75 0.51 3.64
N ILE A 66 -7.88 1.45 3.31
CA ILE A 66 -6.73 1.84 4.13
C ILE A 66 -6.91 3.30 4.56
N ARG A 67 -7.25 3.50 5.83
CA ARG A 67 -7.21 4.83 6.46
C ARG A 67 -5.81 5.10 7.00
N CYS A 68 -5.38 6.35 6.89
CA CYS A 68 -4.04 6.76 7.31
C CYS A 68 -4.14 7.91 8.31
N GLU A 69 -3.40 7.82 9.41
CA GLU A 69 -3.31 8.90 10.41
C GLU A 69 -1.84 9.17 10.77
N PRO A 70 -1.46 10.44 11.02
CA PRO A 70 -0.14 10.74 11.56
C PRO A 70 0.05 10.02 12.90
N TYR A 71 1.21 9.38 13.10
CA TYR A 71 1.48 8.64 14.34
C TYR A 71 2.61 9.28 15.14
N VAL A 72 3.84 9.27 14.60
CA VAL A 72 5.03 9.83 15.26
C VAL A 72 5.82 10.62 14.23
N ASP A 73 6.20 11.85 14.56
CA ASP A 73 7.21 12.61 13.81
C ASP A 73 8.20 13.18 14.83
N ASN A 74 9.39 12.58 14.89
CA ASN A 74 10.42 12.96 15.84
C ASN A 74 11.81 13.04 15.17
N VAL A 75 12.86 13.13 15.97
CA VAL A 75 14.24 13.26 15.49
C VAL A 75 14.80 11.99 14.87
N ASP A 76 14.20 10.83 15.17
CA ASP A 76 14.69 9.51 14.75
C ASP A 76 13.91 8.95 13.57
N GLU A 77 12.58 9.13 13.56
CA GLU A 77 11.69 8.61 12.51
C GLU A 77 10.50 9.55 12.24
N THR A 78 9.95 9.40 11.04
CA THR A 78 8.59 9.86 10.73
C THR A 78 7.77 8.62 10.38
N THR A 79 6.66 8.43 11.07
CA THR A 79 5.84 7.21 11.09
C THR A 79 4.37 7.56 10.95
N TRP A 80 3.68 6.77 10.13
CA TRP A 80 2.23 6.85 9.93
C TRP A 80 1.55 5.56 10.42
N ALA A 81 0.32 5.72 10.90
CA ALA A 81 -0.59 4.64 11.21
C ALA A 81 -1.45 4.31 9.99
N PHE A 82 -1.63 3.02 9.71
CA PHE A 82 -2.41 2.48 8.61
C PHE A 82 -3.44 1.50 9.17
N PHE A 83 -4.72 1.83 9.03
CA PHE A 83 -5.84 1.01 9.45
C PHE A 83 -6.40 0.30 8.23
N VAL A 84 -6.38 -1.03 8.24
CA VAL A 84 -6.87 -1.87 7.15
C VAL A 84 -8.26 -2.35 7.50
N ASP A 85 -9.26 -1.73 6.90
CA ASP A 85 -10.67 -2.02 7.09
C ASP A 85 -11.20 -2.93 5.97
N GLU A 86 -12.08 -3.87 6.29
CA GLU A 86 -12.83 -4.67 5.31
C GLU A 86 -14.26 -4.14 5.23
N PRO A 87 -14.61 -3.32 4.22
CA PRO A 87 -15.87 -2.59 4.19
C PRO A 87 -17.10 -3.50 4.21
N LYS A 88 -16.99 -4.69 3.61
CA LYS A 88 -18.07 -5.69 3.58
C LYS A 88 -18.59 -6.04 4.98
N PHE A 89 -17.73 -5.99 6.00
CA PHE A 89 -18.08 -6.31 7.38
C PHE A 89 -17.95 -5.10 8.32
N GLU A 90 -17.68 -3.91 7.78
CA GLU A 90 -17.48 -2.67 8.54
C GLU A 90 -16.47 -2.85 9.70
N LYS A 91 -15.37 -3.56 9.44
CA LYS A 91 -14.40 -3.94 10.48
C LYS A 91 -12.98 -3.65 10.10
N GLU A 92 -12.27 -3.07 11.06
CA GLU A 92 -10.81 -3.07 11.08
C GLU A 92 -10.28 -4.50 11.26
N ARG A 93 -9.40 -4.90 10.35
CA ARG A 93 -8.75 -6.22 10.30
C ARG A 93 -7.28 -6.16 10.69
N ALA A 94 -6.64 -5.00 10.49
CA ALA A 94 -5.27 -4.77 10.91
C ALA A 94 -4.99 -3.28 11.18
N TYR A 95 -4.00 -3.04 12.02
CA TYR A 95 -3.42 -1.77 12.40
C TYR A 95 -1.90 -1.86 12.31
N TYR A 96 -1.31 -1.07 11.41
CA TYR A 96 0.12 -1.03 11.19
C TYR A 96 0.70 0.36 11.47
N THR A 97 1.94 0.39 11.96
CA THR A 97 2.73 1.61 12.04
C THR A 97 3.94 1.44 11.13
N ILE A 98 4.00 2.24 10.06
CA ILE A 98 5.08 2.19 9.08
C ILE A 98 5.81 3.54 9.09
N GLY A 99 7.11 3.49 9.40
CA GLY A 99 7.97 4.64 9.50
C GLY A 99 9.20 4.58 8.61
N ILE A 100 9.84 5.73 8.47
CA ILE A 100 11.10 5.91 7.77
C ILE A 100 12.06 6.63 8.70
N GLY A 101 13.26 6.07 8.89
CA GLY A 101 14.32 6.73 9.65
C GLY A 101 14.68 8.10 9.07
N ARG A 102 14.90 9.10 9.93
CA ARG A 102 15.17 10.50 9.52
C ARG A 102 16.44 10.64 8.70
N THR A 103 17.41 9.75 8.89
CA THR A 103 18.63 9.69 8.07
C THR A 103 18.29 9.45 6.60
N ILE A 104 17.40 8.49 6.29
CA ILE A 104 16.94 8.24 4.92
C ILE A 104 16.28 9.49 4.34
N MET A 105 15.36 10.10 5.08
CA MET A 105 14.63 11.28 4.63
C MET A 105 15.56 12.47 4.33
N ARG A 106 16.65 12.59 5.09
CA ARG A 106 17.69 13.59 4.84
C ARG A 106 18.47 13.24 3.58
N ASP A 107 18.88 11.99 3.42
CA ASP A 107 19.70 11.54 2.30
C ASP A 107 18.92 11.62 0.98
N TRP A 108 17.62 11.30 0.99
CA TRP A 108 16.67 11.54 -0.10
C TRP A 108 16.27 13.01 -0.29
N GLN A 109 16.80 13.92 0.52
CA GLN A 109 16.53 15.36 0.46
C GLN A 109 15.03 15.72 0.55
N VAL A 110 14.27 14.94 1.34
CA VAL A 110 12.82 15.09 1.48
C VAL A 110 12.47 16.36 2.26
N LYS A 111 11.75 17.26 1.58
CA LYS A 111 11.20 18.49 2.17
C LYS A 111 9.95 18.21 2.99
N ASP A 112 8.96 17.55 2.39
CA ASP A 112 7.70 17.16 3.03
C ASP A 112 7.76 15.72 3.53
N LYS A 113 8.30 15.57 4.74
CA LYS A 113 8.54 14.27 5.37
C LYS A 113 7.25 13.52 5.72
N PRO A 114 6.22 14.16 6.32
CA PRO A 114 4.95 13.47 6.58
C PRO A 114 4.32 12.90 5.31
N THR A 115 4.23 13.67 4.24
CA THR A 115 3.63 13.19 2.98
C THR A 115 4.42 12.03 2.40
N VAL A 116 5.74 12.16 2.27
CA VAL A 116 6.57 11.06 1.74
C VAL A 116 6.47 9.80 2.60
N SER A 117 6.46 9.93 3.93
CA SER A 117 6.31 8.79 4.83
C SER A 117 4.99 8.04 4.62
N LYS A 118 3.88 8.79 4.50
CA LYS A 118 2.56 8.22 4.23
C LYS A 118 2.56 7.43 2.92
N GLU A 119 3.08 8.03 1.85
CA GLU A 119 3.04 7.44 0.52
C GLU A 119 3.95 6.22 0.38
N VAL A 120 5.12 6.23 1.02
CA VAL A 120 5.99 5.05 1.09
C VAL A 120 5.30 3.91 1.85
N GLY A 121 4.59 4.20 2.95
CA GLY A 121 3.83 3.18 3.67
C GLY A 121 2.72 2.57 2.80
N LEU A 122 1.96 3.39 2.07
CA LEU A 122 0.98 2.91 1.09
C LEU A 122 1.63 2.09 -0.03
N ALA A 123 2.78 2.51 -0.55
CA ALA A 123 3.51 1.81 -1.59
C ALA A 123 3.99 0.43 -1.12
N LEU A 124 4.45 0.32 0.12
CA LEU A 124 4.86 -0.94 0.76
C LEU A 124 3.68 -1.90 0.91
N LEU A 125 2.55 -1.44 1.45
CA LEU A 125 1.35 -2.28 1.60
C LEU A 125 0.87 -2.81 0.24
N ASN A 126 0.89 -1.97 -0.79
CA ASN A 126 0.58 -2.39 -2.16
C ASN A 126 1.62 -3.36 -2.72
N TYR A 127 2.91 -3.17 -2.45
CA TYR A 127 3.96 -4.09 -2.85
C TYR A 127 3.77 -5.48 -2.23
N TYR A 128 3.48 -5.56 -0.92
CA TYR A 128 3.20 -6.84 -0.26
C TYR A 128 1.98 -7.53 -0.86
N ASN A 129 0.91 -6.77 -1.12
CA ASN A 129 -0.27 -7.30 -1.80
C ASN A 129 0.05 -7.87 -3.20
N ARG A 130 0.82 -7.13 -4.00
CA ARG A 130 1.25 -7.59 -5.34
C ARG A 130 2.07 -8.88 -5.28
N ARG A 131 2.83 -9.09 -4.20
CA ARG A 131 3.60 -10.31 -3.96
C ARG A 131 2.76 -11.50 -3.48
N GLY A 132 1.45 -11.35 -3.37
CA GLY A 132 0.55 -12.40 -2.94
C GLY A 132 0.36 -12.50 -1.42
N LEU A 133 0.78 -11.48 -0.68
CA LEU A 133 0.62 -11.45 0.76
C LEU A 133 -0.71 -10.80 1.12
N GLU A 134 -1.45 -11.44 2.02
CA GLU A 134 -2.70 -10.90 2.55
C GLU A 134 -2.39 -9.75 3.49
N ILE A 135 -2.83 -8.55 3.12
CA ILE A 135 -2.46 -7.32 3.82
C ILE A 135 -2.99 -7.24 5.25
N ASP A 136 -4.02 -8.00 5.63
CA ASP A 136 -4.50 -8.06 7.02
C ASP A 136 -3.73 -9.07 7.89
N ARG A 137 -2.77 -9.79 7.31
CA ARG A 137 -1.98 -10.84 7.98
C ARG A 137 -0.49 -10.57 8.00
N LEU A 138 -0.07 -9.34 7.70
CA LEU A 138 1.33 -8.96 7.75
C LEU A 138 1.80 -8.91 9.21
N ALA A 139 3.01 -9.42 9.44
CA ALA A 139 3.69 -9.32 10.72
C ALA A 139 5.15 -8.96 10.49
N TRP A 140 5.70 -8.08 11.31
CA TRP A 140 7.13 -7.75 11.28
C TRP A 140 7.83 -8.21 12.55
N THR A 141 9.02 -8.77 12.36
CA THR A 141 9.91 -9.23 13.45
C THR A 141 10.98 -8.21 13.81
N GLN A 142 10.93 -7.02 13.20
CA GLN A 142 11.95 -5.97 13.40
C GLN A 142 12.09 -5.55 14.86
N TYR A 143 10.97 -5.50 15.60
CA TYR A 143 10.95 -5.12 17.01
C TYR A 143 10.34 -6.27 17.83
N PRO A 144 11.02 -6.75 18.88
CA PRO A 144 10.50 -7.82 19.72
C PRO A 144 9.30 -7.35 20.55
N GLY A 145 8.35 -8.24 20.80
CA GLY A 145 7.21 -8.03 21.68
C GLY A 145 5.86 -8.34 21.01
N PRO A 146 4.86 -8.81 21.78
CA PRO A 146 3.57 -9.27 21.25
C PRO A 146 2.77 -8.16 20.55
N ASP A 147 2.94 -6.91 20.97
CA ASP A 147 2.20 -5.75 20.44
C ASP A 147 2.92 -5.03 19.28
N ASN A 148 4.16 -5.43 19.00
CA ASN A 148 5.03 -4.79 18.01
C ASN A 148 5.00 -5.47 16.63
N ASP A 149 4.21 -6.54 16.49
CA ASP A 149 4.06 -7.31 15.26
C ASP A 149 3.55 -6.48 14.07
N GLY A 150 2.93 -5.33 14.32
CA GLY A 150 2.46 -4.39 13.30
C GLY A 150 3.37 -3.19 13.06
N ARG A 151 4.58 -3.17 13.65
CA ARG A 151 5.51 -2.03 13.55
C ARG A 151 6.64 -2.31 12.58
N ARG A 152 6.82 -1.39 11.63
CA ARG A 152 7.90 -1.43 10.63
C ARG A 152 8.53 -0.05 10.48
N VAL A 153 9.85 0.05 10.58
CA VAL A 153 10.60 1.30 10.36
C VAL A 153 11.74 1.04 9.39
N LEU A 154 11.70 1.66 8.20
CA LEU A 154 12.76 1.52 7.20
C LEU A 154 14.06 2.15 7.71
N GLN A 155 15.17 1.41 7.58
CA GLN A 155 16.52 1.85 7.94
C GLN A 155 17.40 2.00 6.69
N VAL A 156 18.45 2.83 6.78
CA VAL A 156 19.33 3.20 5.65
C VAL A 156 19.90 1.97 4.93
N ALA A 157 20.23 0.90 5.68
CA ALA A 157 20.78 -0.33 5.11
C ALA A 157 19.79 -1.15 4.27
N GLU A 158 18.51 -0.77 4.21
CA GLU A 158 17.43 -1.53 3.58
C GLU A 158 16.90 -0.90 2.29
N VAL A 159 17.28 0.36 2.04
CA VAL A 159 16.73 1.19 0.97
C VAL A 159 17.86 1.74 0.10
N PRO A 160 17.60 2.04 -1.18
CA PRO A 160 18.59 2.67 -2.06
C PRO A 160 18.82 4.15 -1.71
N GLU A 161 19.79 4.76 -2.39
CA GLU A 161 20.25 6.13 -2.13
C GLU A 161 19.21 7.20 -2.46
N THR A 162 18.19 6.89 -3.27
CA THR A 162 17.13 7.85 -3.63
C THR A 162 15.73 7.27 -3.46
N LEU A 163 14.76 8.15 -3.23
CA LEU A 163 13.35 7.78 -3.11
C LEU A 163 12.83 7.15 -4.41
N GLU A 164 13.21 7.70 -5.57
CA GLU A 164 12.77 7.21 -6.88
C GLU A 164 13.25 5.77 -7.12
N GLN A 165 14.52 5.49 -6.81
CA GLN A 165 15.06 4.13 -6.90
C GLN A 165 14.30 3.17 -5.99
N PHE A 166 13.91 3.63 -4.80
CA PHE A 166 13.16 2.80 -3.86
C PHE A 166 11.77 2.49 -4.40
N LEU A 167 11.04 3.49 -4.89
CA LEU A 167 9.73 3.30 -5.50
C LEU A 167 9.80 2.39 -6.73
N ASP A 168 10.82 2.55 -7.58
CA ASP A 168 11.06 1.67 -8.72
C ASP A 168 11.31 0.21 -8.29
N LEU A 169 12.10 0.01 -7.23
CA LEU A 169 12.34 -1.31 -6.67
C LEU A 169 11.06 -1.95 -6.12
N LEU A 170 10.22 -1.19 -5.41
CA LEU A 170 8.92 -1.67 -4.92
C LEU A 170 7.95 -1.99 -6.06
N MET A 171 8.12 -1.41 -7.24
CA MET A 171 7.32 -1.72 -8.42
C MET A 171 7.77 -3.00 -9.14
N THR A 172 8.92 -3.55 -8.74
CA THR A 172 9.43 -4.85 -9.17
C THR A 172 9.40 -5.86 -8.01
N ASP A 173 9.63 -7.13 -8.29
CA ASP A 173 9.75 -8.17 -7.26
C ASP A 173 11.19 -8.30 -6.71
N LYS A 174 12.04 -7.30 -6.93
CA LYS A 174 13.48 -7.37 -6.62
C LYS A 174 13.86 -6.88 -5.22
N TRP A 175 13.03 -6.05 -4.59
CA TRP A 175 13.23 -5.70 -3.19
C TRP A 175 12.75 -6.85 -2.29
N THR A 176 13.30 -6.95 -1.09
CA THR A 176 12.89 -7.96 -0.10
C THR A 176 12.87 -7.36 1.29
N ASP A 177 11.73 -7.44 1.99
CA ASP A 177 11.67 -7.12 3.41
C ASP A 177 12.07 -8.34 4.24
N LYS A 178 13.27 -8.31 4.82
CA LYS A 178 13.80 -9.42 5.63
C LYS A 178 13.08 -9.61 6.98
N TYR A 179 12.34 -8.60 7.43
CA TYR A 179 11.61 -8.65 8.70
C TYR A 179 10.16 -9.08 8.53
N LEU A 180 9.67 -9.18 7.29
CA LEU A 180 8.27 -9.48 7.03
C LEU A 180 8.02 -10.98 7.09
N GLU A 181 6.97 -11.33 7.81
CA GLU A 181 6.38 -12.66 7.86
C GLU A 181 4.89 -12.57 7.55
N GLN A 182 4.35 -13.61 6.92
CA GLN A 182 2.91 -13.76 6.74
C GLN A 182 2.37 -14.66 7.82
N SER A 183 1.48 -14.12 8.66
CA SER A 183 0.77 -14.88 9.69
C SER A 183 -0.38 -15.68 9.07
N ASP A 184 -0.72 -16.82 9.69
CA ASP A 184 -1.90 -17.61 9.31
C ASP A 184 -3.21 -16.84 9.53
N LYS A 185 -3.25 -16.01 10.58
CA LYS A 185 -4.44 -15.26 11.02
C LYS A 185 -4.27 -13.76 10.79
N SER A 186 -5.40 -13.06 10.61
CA SER A 186 -5.41 -11.59 10.57
C SER A 186 -5.00 -11.00 11.92
N GLN A 187 -4.46 -9.79 11.88
CA GLN A 187 -3.85 -9.17 13.05
C GLN A 187 -4.86 -8.90 14.18
N ASP A 188 -6.09 -8.51 13.84
CA ASP A 188 -7.18 -8.36 14.81
C ASP A 188 -7.44 -9.64 15.63
N ILE A 189 -7.42 -10.82 15.00
CA ILE A 189 -7.55 -12.11 15.68
C ILE A 189 -6.33 -12.38 16.56
N ARG A 190 -5.13 -12.12 16.05
CA ARG A 190 -3.88 -12.28 16.83
C ARG A 190 -3.87 -11.42 18.09
N ARG A 191 -4.50 -10.24 18.04
CA ARG A 191 -4.66 -9.31 19.17
C ARG A 191 -5.87 -9.64 20.06
N GLY A 192 -6.45 -10.83 19.91
CA GLY A 192 -7.46 -11.38 20.84
C GLY A 192 -8.91 -11.14 20.43
N ARG A 193 -9.20 -10.61 19.24
CA ARG A 193 -10.58 -10.54 18.74
C ARG A 193 -11.08 -11.95 18.43
N GLN A 194 -12.27 -12.30 18.92
CA GLN A 194 -12.85 -13.62 18.66
C GLN A 194 -13.15 -13.79 17.16
N GLU A 195 -12.83 -14.96 16.60
CA GLU A 195 -13.10 -15.27 15.17
C GLU A 195 -14.60 -15.17 14.82
N SER A 196 -15.48 -15.46 15.78
CA SER A 196 -16.94 -15.30 15.64
C SER A 196 -17.35 -13.85 15.37
N ALA A 197 -16.53 -12.87 15.77
CA ALA A 197 -16.73 -11.45 15.54
C ALA A 197 -16.26 -11.01 14.15
N LEU A 198 -15.73 -11.88 13.29
CA LEU A 198 -15.31 -11.53 11.93
C LEU A 198 -16.49 -11.49 10.96
N TYR A 199 -17.47 -12.37 11.14
CA TYR A 199 -18.53 -12.63 10.16
C TYR A 199 -19.93 -12.12 10.54
N ARG A 200 -20.07 -11.45 11.70
CA ARG A 200 -21.35 -10.87 12.17
C ARG A 200 -21.53 -9.42 11.78
#